data_AF-A0ABD1IGS3-F1
#
_entry.id   AF-A0ABD1IGS3-F1
#
_cell.length_a   1.000
_cell.length_b   1.000
_cell.length_c   1.000
_cell.angle_alpha   90.00
_cell.angle_beta   90.00
_cell.angle_gamma   90.00
#
_symmetry.space_group_name_H-M   'P 1'
#
loop_
_entity.id
_entity.type
_entity.pdbx_description
1 polymer ?
#
loop_
_entity_poly.entity_id
_entity_poly.type
_entity_poly.pdbx_seq_one_letter_code
_entity_poly.pdbx_strand_id
1 'polypeptide(L)'
;MPSTKVVAPLKDELDIVIPTMRNLDFLETWRPFFGQYHLIIVQDGDPSKTIHVPEGFDYDLYNRNDINRILGPKATCISFMDSACRCFGFLVSKKNYIFTIDDDCFVAKDPSGQDINALAQHIQNLLTPATPFFFNTLYDPYREGADFVRGYPLSLREGKPTVVSHGLWLNNPDYDAPTQLVKPLERNTRYVDAVQTIPMGNLFPMCGMNLAFDRELIGAAMYFGLMCVGQPIGGYGDLWAGWCTKVIADHFRFGVKTGLPYIWHRKASSPFVNMKKEYVGLYWQEEVIPFFQSVEFPRECTTVQKCYIELSKMVRERLAHLDPYFQTLADAMVTWIEAWDELNSVAAAPVPVDKKDASSSADTMESESWYSYYIEPCLGRIRIDNMSKRSSQRFHYTKLYQYDK
;
A
#
# COMPACT_ATOMS: atom_id res chain seq x y z
N MET A 1 24.72 -9.56 34.76
CA MET A 1 23.26 -9.75 34.75
C MET A 1 22.90 -10.48 33.47
N PRO A 2 22.05 -11.51 33.48
CA PRO A 2 21.57 -12.08 32.23
C PRO A 2 20.84 -10.98 31.47
N SER A 3 21.27 -10.70 30.24
CA SER A 3 20.61 -9.78 29.33
C SER A 3 19.20 -10.31 29.07
N THR A 4 18.20 -9.81 29.80
CA THR A 4 16.80 -9.95 29.43
C THR A 4 16.65 -9.27 28.09
N LYS A 5 16.68 -10.06 27.01
CA LYS A 5 16.31 -9.58 25.67
C LYS A 5 14.97 -8.88 25.81
N VAL A 6 14.96 -7.56 25.62
CA VAL A 6 13.73 -6.77 25.57
C VAL A 6 12.86 -7.39 24.48
N VAL A 7 11.73 -7.95 24.86
CA VAL A 7 10.78 -8.56 23.92
C VAL A 7 10.27 -7.44 23.02
N ALA A 8 10.44 -7.59 21.71
CA ALA A 8 9.92 -6.63 20.76
C ALA A 8 8.37 -6.61 20.82
N PRO A 9 7.74 -5.42 20.80
CA PRO A 9 6.28 -5.33 20.84
C PRO A 9 5.68 -5.98 19.59
N LEU A 10 4.53 -6.64 19.74
CA LEU A 10 3.81 -7.34 18.66
C LEU A 10 4.64 -8.38 17.89
N LYS A 11 5.74 -8.90 18.46
CA LYS A 11 6.60 -9.90 17.79
C LYS A 11 5.82 -11.07 17.17
N ASP A 12 4.89 -11.63 17.94
CA ASP A 12 4.09 -12.79 17.55
C ASP A 12 2.77 -12.39 16.85
N GLU A 13 2.49 -11.09 16.75
CA GLU A 13 1.24 -10.51 16.23
C GLU A 13 1.44 -9.64 14.98
N LEU A 14 2.68 -9.45 14.52
CA LEU A 14 3.01 -8.67 13.33
C LEU A 14 3.86 -9.48 12.34
N ASP A 15 3.47 -9.43 11.07
CA ASP A 15 4.28 -9.88 9.94
C ASP A 15 4.80 -8.69 9.14
N ILE A 16 6.00 -8.85 8.57
CA ILE A 16 6.60 -7.88 7.64
C ILE A 16 6.45 -8.38 6.21
N VAL A 17 5.74 -7.67 5.36
CA VAL A 17 5.47 -8.07 3.97
C VAL A 17 6.34 -7.26 3.00
N ILE A 18 7.16 -7.95 2.20
CA ILE A 18 8.14 -7.35 1.29
C ILE A 18 7.92 -7.87 -0.13
N PRO A 19 7.43 -7.05 -1.07
CA PRO A 19 7.51 -7.39 -2.48
C PRO A 19 8.93 -7.17 -3.02
N THR A 20 9.39 -8.03 -3.90
CA THR A 20 10.73 -7.89 -4.48
C THR A 20 10.86 -8.60 -5.82
N MET A 21 11.78 -8.12 -6.64
CA MET A 21 12.27 -8.82 -7.84
C MET A 21 13.80 -9.03 -7.82
N ARG A 22 14.43 -8.86 -6.64
CA ARG A 22 15.89 -8.83 -6.42
C ARG A 22 16.27 -9.41 -5.05
N ASN A 23 17.56 -9.63 -4.85
CA ASN A 23 18.09 -10.06 -3.56
C ASN A 23 17.80 -9.04 -2.46
N LEU A 24 17.58 -9.53 -1.23
CA LEU A 24 17.14 -8.72 -0.09
C LEU A 24 18.29 -8.28 0.82
N ASP A 25 19.43 -7.90 0.23
CA ASP A 25 20.61 -7.44 0.99
C ASP A 25 20.31 -6.21 1.87
N PHE A 26 19.29 -5.43 1.53
CA PHE A 26 18.82 -4.29 2.33
C PHE A 26 18.39 -4.69 3.75
N LEU A 27 17.98 -5.95 3.96
CA LEU A 27 17.62 -6.50 5.26
C LEU A 27 18.78 -6.46 6.26
N GLU A 28 20.04 -6.44 5.80
CA GLU A 28 21.18 -6.28 6.72
C GLU A 28 21.13 -4.95 7.47
N THR A 29 20.70 -3.88 6.81
CA THR A 29 20.53 -2.58 7.48
C THR A 29 19.36 -2.60 8.47
N TRP A 30 18.34 -3.41 8.20
CA TRP A 30 17.17 -3.58 9.04
C TRP A 30 17.32 -4.66 10.12
N ARG A 31 18.39 -5.46 10.11
CA ARG A 31 18.61 -6.61 11.01
C ARG A 31 18.38 -6.28 12.49
N PRO A 32 18.83 -5.13 13.03
CA PRO A 32 18.55 -4.78 14.43
C PRO A 32 17.06 -4.62 14.77
N PHE A 33 16.23 -4.33 13.76
CA PHE A 33 14.80 -4.02 13.92
C PHE A 33 13.89 -5.17 13.47
N PHE A 34 14.21 -5.84 12.36
CA PHE A 34 13.35 -6.86 11.75
C PHE A 34 13.67 -8.28 12.22
N GLY A 35 14.87 -8.56 12.74
CA GLY A 35 15.33 -9.93 13.03
C GLY A 35 14.53 -10.71 14.08
N GLN A 36 13.55 -10.08 14.75
CA GLN A 36 12.65 -10.76 15.69
C GLN A 36 11.28 -11.10 15.09
N TYR A 37 10.94 -10.54 13.93
CA TYR A 37 9.64 -10.69 13.28
C TYR A 37 9.74 -11.66 12.12
N HIS A 38 8.61 -12.28 11.80
CA HIS A 38 8.49 -13.12 10.62
C HIS A 38 8.27 -12.26 9.37
N LEU A 39 8.94 -12.65 8.27
CA LEU A 39 8.85 -11.96 6.98
C LEU A 39 8.01 -12.79 6.01
N ILE A 40 7.13 -12.13 5.25
CA ILE A 40 6.46 -12.71 4.09
C ILE A 40 6.99 -12.01 2.85
N ILE A 41 7.79 -12.73 2.09
CA ILE A 41 8.44 -12.22 0.89
C ILE A 41 7.62 -12.66 -0.31
N VAL A 42 7.21 -11.69 -1.14
CA VAL A 42 6.51 -11.95 -2.39
C VAL A 42 7.43 -11.62 -3.55
N GLN A 43 7.96 -12.66 -4.19
CA GLN A 43 8.77 -12.57 -5.40
C GLN A 43 7.88 -12.26 -6.60
N ASP A 44 8.18 -11.15 -7.26
CA ASP A 44 7.59 -10.73 -8.50
C ASP A 44 8.54 -10.95 -9.70
N GLY A 45 7.97 -10.92 -10.91
CA GLY A 45 8.69 -11.18 -12.15
C GLY A 45 8.92 -12.67 -12.40
N ASP A 46 10.10 -13.01 -12.92
CA ASP A 46 10.43 -14.38 -13.35
C ASP A 46 10.54 -15.34 -12.13
N PRO A 47 9.63 -16.32 -11.98
CA PRO A 47 9.60 -17.22 -10.82
C PRO A 47 10.74 -18.26 -10.84
N SER A 48 11.48 -18.39 -11.95
CA SER A 48 12.65 -19.29 -12.05
C SER A 48 13.90 -18.70 -11.41
N LYS A 49 13.93 -17.39 -11.19
CA LYS A 49 15.06 -16.72 -10.53
C LYS A 49 15.03 -16.98 -9.04
N THR A 50 16.17 -17.34 -8.48
CA THR A 50 16.33 -17.46 -7.03
C THR A 50 16.59 -16.09 -6.43
N ILE A 51 15.80 -15.71 -5.43
CA ILE A 51 16.05 -14.52 -4.60
C ILE A 51 16.84 -14.95 -3.36
N HIS A 52 17.96 -14.28 -3.11
CA HIS A 52 18.73 -14.48 -1.89
C HIS A 52 18.16 -13.62 -0.75
N VAL A 53 17.94 -14.25 0.40
CA VAL A 53 17.58 -13.61 1.67
C VAL A 53 18.75 -13.84 2.64
N PRO A 54 19.27 -12.79 3.32
CA PRO A 54 20.36 -12.97 4.26
C PRO A 54 20.04 -13.97 5.37
N GLU A 55 21.07 -14.65 5.88
CA GLU A 55 20.89 -15.68 6.91
C GLU A 55 20.32 -15.13 8.23
N GLY A 56 19.57 -15.97 8.93
CA GLY A 56 19.07 -15.68 10.29
C GLY A 56 17.73 -14.93 10.35
N PHE A 57 17.08 -14.64 9.23
CA PHE A 57 15.68 -14.19 9.20
C PHE A 57 14.72 -15.38 9.16
N ASP A 58 13.60 -15.25 9.86
CA ASP A 58 12.46 -16.17 9.78
C ASP A 58 11.52 -15.67 8.68
N TYR A 59 11.34 -16.46 7.61
CA TYR A 59 10.56 -16.01 6.46
C TYR A 59 9.88 -17.12 5.68
N ASP A 60 8.76 -16.75 5.06
CA ASP A 60 8.14 -17.45 3.95
C ASP A 60 8.40 -16.68 2.65
N LEU A 61 8.68 -17.41 1.57
CA LEU A 61 8.87 -16.83 0.23
C LEU A 61 7.87 -17.45 -0.75
N TYR A 62 7.09 -16.60 -1.39
CA TYR A 62 6.12 -16.97 -2.40
C TYR A 62 6.45 -16.32 -3.73
N ASN A 63 6.24 -17.04 -4.83
CA ASN A 63 6.33 -16.47 -6.18
C ASN A 63 5.06 -16.71 -7.00
N ARG A 64 5.07 -16.32 -8.28
CA ARG A 64 3.89 -16.45 -9.15
C ARG A 64 3.33 -17.87 -9.26
N ASN A 65 4.19 -18.90 -9.20
CA ASN A 65 3.73 -20.29 -9.25
C ASN A 65 2.96 -20.66 -7.97
N ASP A 66 3.43 -20.20 -6.81
CA ASP A 66 2.75 -20.40 -5.54
C ASP A 66 1.39 -19.69 -5.53
N ILE A 67 1.35 -18.44 -5.98
CA ILE A 67 0.11 -17.65 -6.09
C ILE A 67 -0.92 -18.38 -6.97
N ASN A 68 -0.51 -18.86 -8.14
CA ASN A 68 -1.37 -19.59 -9.06
C ASN A 68 -1.85 -20.93 -8.47
N ARG A 69 -0.96 -21.65 -7.79
CA ARG A 69 -1.27 -22.93 -7.13
C ARG A 69 -2.26 -22.76 -5.98
N ILE A 70 -2.10 -21.72 -5.17
CA ILE A 70 -2.87 -21.47 -3.95
C ILE A 70 -4.23 -20.85 -4.27
N LEU A 71 -4.28 -19.85 -5.15
CA LEU A 71 -5.53 -19.14 -5.49
C LEU A 71 -6.27 -19.75 -6.67
N GLY A 72 -5.63 -20.62 -7.45
CA GLY A 72 -6.20 -21.18 -8.67
C GLY A 72 -6.68 -20.06 -9.63
N PRO A 73 -7.92 -20.14 -10.14
CA PRO A 73 -8.48 -19.10 -11.01
C PRO A 73 -8.50 -17.70 -10.37
N LYS A 74 -8.56 -17.58 -9.04
CA LYS A 74 -8.59 -16.27 -8.35
C LYS A 74 -7.25 -15.55 -8.37
N ALA A 75 -6.15 -16.21 -8.78
CA ALA A 75 -4.84 -15.60 -8.89
C ALA A 75 -4.80 -14.38 -9.82
N THR A 76 -5.78 -14.25 -10.72
CA THR A 76 -5.95 -13.08 -11.59
C THR A 76 -6.20 -11.78 -10.83
N CYS A 77 -6.65 -11.82 -9.57
CA CYS A 77 -6.78 -10.61 -8.75
C CYS A 77 -5.44 -10.12 -8.18
N ILE A 78 -4.37 -10.92 -8.24
CA ILE A 78 -3.05 -10.51 -7.77
C ILE A 78 -2.25 -9.92 -8.93
N SER A 79 -1.90 -8.65 -8.78
CA SER A 79 -1.08 -7.90 -9.73
C SER A 79 0.29 -8.57 -9.97
N PHE A 80 0.86 -8.35 -11.14
CA PHE A 80 2.12 -8.95 -11.59
C PHE A 80 3.01 -7.93 -12.29
N MET A 81 4.33 -8.03 -12.13
CA MET A 81 5.30 -7.02 -12.60
C MET A 81 5.11 -5.63 -11.97
N ASP A 82 4.70 -5.60 -10.71
CA ASP A 82 4.64 -4.42 -9.87
C ASP A 82 4.73 -4.79 -8.38
N SER A 83 4.81 -3.77 -7.54
CA SER A 83 4.90 -3.96 -6.09
C SER A 83 3.56 -4.32 -5.44
N ALA A 84 2.44 -4.31 -6.17
CA ALA A 84 1.11 -4.68 -5.65
C ALA A 84 0.94 -6.20 -5.50
N CYS A 85 1.87 -7.01 -6.03
CA CYS A 85 1.97 -8.44 -5.70
C CYS A 85 1.99 -8.72 -4.19
N ARG A 86 2.46 -7.76 -3.36
CA ARG A 86 2.44 -7.81 -1.90
C ARG A 86 1.05 -8.10 -1.30
N CYS A 87 -0.03 -7.81 -2.04
CA CYS A 87 -1.39 -8.13 -1.60
C CYS A 87 -1.56 -9.62 -1.32
N PHE A 88 -0.80 -10.48 -2.01
CA PHE A 88 -0.76 -11.90 -1.67
C PHE A 88 -0.21 -12.15 -0.26
N GLY A 89 0.84 -11.42 0.14
CA GLY A 89 1.35 -11.46 1.51
C GLY A 89 0.30 -11.04 2.54
N PHE A 90 -0.55 -10.06 2.20
CA PHE A 90 -1.66 -9.63 3.06
C PHE A 90 -2.72 -10.73 3.24
N LEU A 91 -3.02 -11.46 2.16
CA LEU A 91 -3.96 -12.59 2.18
C LEU A 91 -3.48 -13.73 3.08
N VAL A 92 -2.21 -14.12 2.94
CA VAL A 92 -1.68 -15.34 3.58
C VAL A 92 -1.25 -15.12 5.03
N SER A 93 -0.88 -13.90 5.42
CA SER A 93 -0.59 -13.58 6.83
C SER A 93 -1.77 -13.96 7.73
N LYS A 94 -1.47 -14.51 8.91
CA LYS A 94 -2.46 -14.87 9.95
C LYS A 94 -2.32 -14.01 11.20
N LYS A 95 -1.43 -13.03 11.16
CA LYS A 95 -1.15 -12.15 12.29
C LYS A 95 -2.04 -10.91 12.25
N ASN A 96 -2.21 -10.29 13.42
CA ASN A 96 -3.13 -9.17 13.61
C ASN A 96 -2.69 -7.92 12.85
N TYR A 97 -1.38 -7.72 12.73
CA TYR A 97 -0.80 -6.54 12.12
C TYR A 97 0.12 -6.90 10.96
N ILE A 98 0.16 -6.01 9.98
CA ILE A 98 1.11 -6.08 8.88
C ILE A 98 1.88 -4.77 8.83
N PHE A 99 3.20 -4.88 8.71
CA PHE A 99 4.05 -3.81 8.21
C PHE A 99 4.52 -4.18 6.81
N THR A 100 4.42 -3.28 5.85
CA THR A 100 4.95 -3.48 4.49
C THR A 100 5.95 -2.42 4.13
N ILE A 101 7.02 -2.86 3.47
CA ILE A 101 8.15 -2.03 3.09
C ILE A 101 8.72 -2.48 1.74
N ASP A 102 9.17 -1.53 0.94
CA ASP A 102 9.82 -1.81 -0.35
C ASP A 102 11.30 -2.18 -0.15
N ASP A 103 11.82 -3.01 -1.05
CA ASP A 103 13.18 -3.52 -1.02
C ASP A 103 14.28 -2.46 -1.30
N ASP A 104 13.90 -1.20 -1.54
CA ASP A 104 14.79 -0.04 -1.68
C ASP A 104 14.52 1.08 -0.66
N CYS A 105 13.81 0.74 0.42
CA CYS A 105 13.62 1.57 1.60
C CYS A 105 14.58 1.13 2.73
N PHE A 106 15.54 1.99 3.06
CA PHE A 106 16.59 1.74 4.04
C PHE A 106 16.29 2.43 5.38
N VAL A 107 17.05 2.09 6.41
CA VAL A 107 17.00 2.78 7.70
C VAL A 107 17.36 4.25 7.52
N ALA A 108 16.44 5.14 7.90
CA ALA A 108 16.69 6.58 7.94
C ALA A 108 17.39 7.00 9.23
N LYS A 109 18.01 8.18 9.20
CA LYS A 109 18.58 8.84 10.38
C LYS A 109 17.70 9.98 10.83
N ASP A 110 17.55 10.15 12.14
CA ASP A 110 16.92 11.31 12.73
C ASP A 110 17.87 12.54 12.70
N PRO A 111 17.41 13.74 13.08
CA PRO A 111 18.26 14.94 13.11
C PRO A 111 19.48 14.85 14.05
N SER A 112 19.49 13.91 14.99
CA SER A 112 20.63 13.63 15.88
C SER A 112 21.63 12.65 15.28
N GLY A 113 21.32 12.06 14.12
CA GLY A 113 22.14 11.06 13.43
C GLY A 113 21.87 9.62 13.87
N GLN A 114 20.84 9.38 14.67
CA GLN A 114 20.50 8.05 15.18
C GLN A 114 19.57 7.31 14.21
N ASP A 115 19.70 5.98 14.18
CA ASP A 115 18.85 5.12 13.35
C ASP A 115 17.39 5.19 13.82
N ILE A 116 16.50 5.40 12.85
CA ILE A 116 15.06 5.41 13.09
C ILE A 116 14.54 3.98 13.03
N ASN A 117 14.01 3.49 14.16
CA ASN A 117 13.25 2.26 14.19
C ASN A 117 11.82 2.51 13.69
N ALA A 118 11.65 2.54 12.37
CA ALA A 118 10.37 2.83 11.73
C ALA A 118 9.27 1.84 12.15
N LEU A 119 9.61 0.55 12.25
CA LEU A 119 8.67 -0.49 12.67
C LEU A 119 8.11 -0.22 14.07
N ALA A 120 8.96 0.10 15.05
CA ALA A 120 8.49 0.40 16.41
C ALA A 120 7.58 1.64 16.46
N GLN A 121 7.86 2.65 15.64
CA GLN A 121 7.02 3.86 15.54
C GLN A 121 5.66 3.56 14.87
N HIS A 122 5.64 2.71 13.83
CA HIS A 122 4.39 2.20 13.26
C HIS A 122 3.56 1.43 14.28
N ILE A 123 4.19 0.53 15.04
CA ILE A 123 3.54 -0.22 16.11
C ILE A 123 2.93 0.74 17.15
N GLN A 124 3.68 1.76 17.58
CA GLN A 124 3.17 2.78 18.50
C GLN A 124 1.95 3.52 17.93
N ASN A 125 1.98 3.87 16.64
CA ASN A 125 0.86 4.54 15.98
C ASN A 125 -0.39 3.66 15.94
N LEU A 126 -0.25 2.35 15.66
CA LEU A 126 -1.36 1.40 15.62
C LEU A 126 -1.94 1.13 17.01
N LEU A 127 -1.09 1.03 18.04
CA LEU A 127 -1.50 0.76 19.41
C LEU A 127 -2.04 1.98 20.17
N THR A 128 -1.99 3.16 19.56
CA THR A 128 -2.56 4.39 20.15
C THR A 128 -3.78 4.87 19.37
N PRO A 129 -4.81 5.44 20.02
CA PRO A 129 -5.99 5.91 19.32
C PRO A 129 -5.68 7.06 18.36
N ALA A 130 -6.58 7.31 17.42
CA ALA A 130 -6.60 8.49 16.55
C ALA A 130 -7.75 9.43 16.93
N THR A 131 -7.71 10.66 16.40
CA THR A 131 -8.68 11.73 16.69
C THR A 131 -9.39 12.25 15.43
N PRO A 132 -10.13 11.41 14.69
CA PRO A 132 -10.60 11.77 13.33
C PRO A 132 -11.71 12.82 13.29
N PHE A 133 -12.42 13.07 14.40
CA PHE A 133 -13.62 13.93 14.43
C PHE A 133 -13.37 15.37 14.86
N PHE A 134 -12.21 15.66 15.45
CA PHE A 134 -11.86 17.00 15.87
C PHE A 134 -10.35 17.15 15.79
N PHE A 135 -9.90 18.18 15.07
CA PHE A 135 -8.49 18.38 14.80
C PHE A 135 -7.77 18.95 16.03
N ASN A 136 -6.83 18.19 16.60
CA ASN A 136 -5.97 18.68 17.67
C ASN A 136 -4.83 19.50 17.07
N THR A 137 -4.74 20.80 17.40
CA THR A 137 -3.73 21.69 16.79
C THR A 137 -2.32 21.48 17.36
N LEU A 138 -2.17 20.66 18.40
CA LEU A 138 -0.88 20.22 18.94
C LEU A 138 -0.54 18.78 18.48
N TYR A 139 -0.88 18.46 17.23
CA TYR A 139 -0.62 17.15 16.61
C TYR A 139 -1.25 15.97 17.39
N ASP A 140 -0.74 14.75 17.20
CA ASP A 140 -1.25 13.55 17.86
C ASP A 140 -1.09 13.62 19.41
N PRO A 141 -2.19 13.69 20.18
CA PRO A 141 -2.14 13.83 21.64
C PRO A 141 -1.69 12.57 22.38
N TYR A 142 -1.54 11.43 21.70
CA TYR A 142 -1.07 10.18 22.31
C TYR A 142 0.44 9.97 22.21
N ARG A 143 1.16 10.94 21.66
CA ARG A 143 2.62 10.96 21.63
C ARG A 143 3.18 11.61 22.88
N GLU A 144 4.36 11.17 23.28
CA GLU A 144 5.12 11.81 24.34
C GLU A 144 5.34 13.30 24.02
N GLY A 145 5.07 14.18 25.00
CA GLY A 145 5.21 15.63 24.84
C GLY A 145 4.03 16.35 24.17
N ALA A 146 2.97 15.64 23.76
CA ALA A 146 1.73 16.21 23.23
C ALA A 146 0.54 15.91 24.14
N ASP A 147 -0.51 16.74 24.05
CA ASP A 147 -1.79 16.55 24.75
C ASP A 147 -2.93 17.26 23.98
N PHE A 148 -4.16 17.06 24.42
CA PHE A 148 -5.34 17.76 23.93
C PHE A 148 -5.31 19.23 24.33
N VAL A 149 -5.38 20.11 23.33
CA VAL A 149 -5.39 21.56 23.59
C VAL A 149 -6.72 22.06 24.16
N ARG A 150 -6.70 23.27 24.75
CA ARG A 150 -7.90 23.96 25.21
C ARG A 150 -8.93 24.08 24.08
N GLY A 151 -10.16 23.66 24.34
CA GLY A 151 -11.25 23.64 23.36
C GLY A 151 -11.50 22.27 22.74
N TYR A 152 -10.57 21.31 22.90
CA TYR A 152 -10.82 19.93 22.48
C TYR A 152 -11.88 19.27 23.38
N PRO A 153 -13.02 18.79 22.84
CA PRO A 153 -14.11 18.22 23.64
C PRO A 153 -13.66 17.03 24.49
N LEU A 154 -13.98 17.03 25.79
CA LEU A 154 -13.62 15.95 26.72
C LEU A 154 -14.16 14.59 26.25
N SER A 155 -15.38 14.56 25.71
CA SER A 155 -16.05 13.34 25.21
C SER A 155 -15.37 12.72 23.98
N LEU A 156 -14.44 13.40 23.34
CA LEU A 156 -13.71 12.90 22.16
C LEU A 156 -12.27 12.47 22.49
N ARG A 157 -11.82 12.64 23.74
CA ARG A 157 -10.42 12.39 24.13
C ARG A 157 -10.01 10.93 24.24
N GLU A 158 -10.97 9.99 24.25
CA GLU A 158 -10.67 8.56 24.15
C GLU A 158 -10.23 8.15 22.73
N GLY A 159 -10.54 8.98 21.73
CA GLY A 159 -10.21 8.72 20.33
C GLY A 159 -10.92 7.52 19.74
N LYS A 160 -10.33 6.97 18.68
CA LYS A 160 -10.81 5.82 17.93
C LYS A 160 -9.66 4.87 17.60
N PRO A 161 -9.91 3.55 17.45
CA PRO A 161 -8.88 2.60 17.06
C PRO A 161 -8.16 3.05 15.78
N THR A 162 -6.83 2.98 15.77
CA THR A 162 -6.03 3.30 14.58
C THR A 162 -5.86 2.04 13.74
N VAL A 163 -6.38 2.06 12.51
CA VAL A 163 -6.33 0.88 11.62
C VAL A 163 -5.23 0.98 10.57
N VAL A 164 -4.69 2.19 10.33
CA VAL A 164 -3.59 2.41 9.40
C VAL A 164 -2.61 3.42 9.99
N SER A 165 -1.33 3.09 9.91
CA SER A 165 -0.21 4.00 10.11
C SER A 165 0.58 4.14 8.81
N HIS A 166 0.45 5.31 8.18
CA HIS A 166 1.18 5.68 6.97
C HIS A 166 2.45 6.45 7.33
N GLY A 167 3.60 5.89 6.95
CA GLY A 167 4.90 6.50 7.18
C GLY A 167 5.33 7.35 5.98
N LEU A 168 6.36 8.15 6.20
CA LEU A 168 6.95 9.03 5.19
C LEU A 168 8.36 8.55 4.82
N TRP A 169 9.01 9.30 3.95
CA TRP A 169 10.32 8.98 3.41
C TRP A 169 11.20 10.23 3.40
N LEU A 170 12.49 10.03 3.64
CA LEU A 170 13.56 10.99 3.36
C LEU A 170 14.23 10.61 2.03
N ASN A 171 15.05 11.53 1.52
CA ASN A 171 15.75 11.41 0.24
C ASN A 171 14.83 11.55 -0.97
N ASN A 172 14.45 10.49 -1.68
CA ASN A 172 13.66 10.65 -2.91
C ASN A 172 12.17 10.83 -2.58
N PRO A 173 11.55 11.98 -2.89
CA PRO A 173 10.13 12.18 -2.67
C PRO A 173 9.28 11.31 -3.60
N ASP A 174 8.15 10.81 -3.10
CA ASP A 174 7.10 10.16 -3.91
C ASP A 174 6.28 11.23 -4.65
N TYR A 175 6.88 11.74 -5.73
CA TYR A 175 6.26 12.69 -6.62
C TYR A 175 5.67 11.98 -7.82
N ASP A 176 4.57 12.52 -8.36
CA ASP A 176 4.10 12.16 -9.69
C ASP A 176 5.22 12.38 -10.73
N ALA A 177 5.20 11.60 -11.80
CA ALA A 177 6.24 11.65 -12.81
C ALA A 177 6.47 13.05 -13.43
N PRO A 178 5.44 13.85 -13.78
CA PRO A 178 5.64 15.25 -14.19
C PRO A 178 6.40 16.09 -13.18
N THR A 179 6.05 16.03 -11.90
CA THR A 179 6.76 16.74 -10.83
C THR A 179 8.21 16.26 -10.71
N GLN A 180 8.45 14.95 -10.79
CA GLN A 180 9.80 14.38 -10.77
C GLN A 180 10.65 14.83 -11.97
N LEU A 181 10.05 14.96 -13.17
CA LEU A 181 10.72 15.46 -14.37
C LEU A 181 11.24 16.89 -14.19
N VAL A 182 10.47 17.76 -13.55
CA VAL A 182 10.85 19.17 -13.35
C VAL A 182 11.72 19.38 -12.10
N LYS A 183 11.75 18.41 -11.18
CA LYS A 183 12.52 18.45 -9.93
C LYS A 183 13.43 17.22 -9.73
N PRO A 184 14.28 16.84 -10.70
CA PRO A 184 15.04 15.57 -10.66
C PRO A 184 16.09 15.49 -9.54
N LEU A 185 16.59 16.65 -9.09
CA LEU A 185 17.59 16.76 -8.04
C LEU A 185 17.01 17.06 -6.66
N GLU A 186 15.69 17.29 -6.57
CA GLU A 186 15.06 17.61 -5.29
C GLU A 186 15.08 16.38 -4.38
N ARG A 187 15.37 16.60 -3.09
CA ARG A 187 15.37 15.57 -2.06
C ARG A 187 14.55 16.04 -0.87
N ASN A 188 13.78 15.13 -0.28
CA ASN A 188 13.13 15.38 0.99
C ASN A 188 14.15 15.27 2.14
N THR A 189 14.62 16.41 2.62
CA THR A 189 15.48 16.53 3.80
C THR A 189 14.71 17.00 5.04
N ARG A 190 13.39 17.22 4.90
CA ARG A 190 12.55 17.79 5.95
C ARG A 190 12.05 16.68 6.87
N TYR A 191 12.79 16.44 7.93
CA TYR A 191 12.31 15.63 9.05
C TYR A 191 11.34 16.46 9.90
N VAL A 192 10.07 16.06 9.91
CA VAL A 192 9.05 16.68 10.75
C VAL A 192 8.70 15.70 11.87
N ASP A 193 9.02 16.07 13.10
CA ASP A 193 8.66 15.28 14.27
C ASP A 193 7.18 15.46 14.63
N ALA A 194 6.31 14.89 13.80
CA ALA A 194 4.88 14.93 14.01
C ALA A 194 4.22 13.63 13.51
N VAL A 195 3.18 13.22 14.25
CA VAL A 195 2.16 12.29 13.75
C VAL A 195 0.85 13.04 13.78
N GLN A 196 0.01 12.81 12.79
CA GLN A 196 -1.30 13.42 12.66
C GLN A 196 -2.33 12.37 12.30
N THR A 197 -3.54 12.54 12.83
CA THR A 197 -4.70 11.79 12.34
C THR A 197 -5.18 12.44 11.04
N ILE A 198 -5.41 11.65 9.99
CA ILE A 198 -6.14 12.10 8.80
C ILE A 198 -7.61 12.31 9.22
N PRO A 199 -8.18 13.52 9.07
CA PRO A 199 -9.55 13.80 9.48
C PRO A 199 -10.57 12.90 8.77
N MET A 200 -11.69 12.63 9.44
CA MET A 200 -12.84 11.97 8.82
C MET A 200 -13.33 12.79 7.62
N GLY A 201 -13.67 12.12 6.51
CA GLY A 201 -14.13 12.77 5.27
C GLY A 201 -13.01 13.25 4.36
N ASN A 202 -11.75 13.17 4.79
CA ASN A 202 -10.60 13.56 3.96
C ASN A 202 -9.87 12.34 3.41
N LEU A 203 -9.60 12.36 2.11
CA LEU A 203 -8.69 11.42 1.44
C LEU A 203 -7.24 11.85 1.62
N PHE A 204 -6.31 10.93 1.37
CA PHE A 204 -4.88 11.19 1.41
C PHE A 204 -4.16 10.34 0.35
N PRO A 205 -3.00 10.77 -0.17
CA PRO A 205 -2.19 9.97 -1.07
C PRO A 205 -1.38 8.96 -0.26
N MET A 206 -1.91 7.75 -0.09
CA MET A 206 -1.23 6.68 0.64
C MET A 206 -0.14 6.06 -0.23
N CYS A 207 1.07 5.95 0.31
CA CYS A 207 2.18 5.24 -0.29
C CYS A 207 2.36 3.87 0.37
N GLY A 208 2.53 2.82 -0.43
CA GLY A 208 2.75 1.45 0.04
C GLY A 208 4.18 1.15 0.51
N MET A 209 5.13 2.06 0.28
CA MET A 209 6.56 1.84 0.57
C MET A 209 6.90 1.79 2.07
N ASN A 210 6.08 2.39 2.92
CA ASN A 210 6.30 2.50 4.36
C ASN A 210 4.95 2.58 5.08
N LEU A 211 4.32 1.42 5.28
CA LEU A 211 2.92 1.34 5.70
C LEU A 211 2.72 0.22 6.70
N ALA A 212 1.98 0.48 7.77
CA ALA A 212 1.49 -0.55 8.66
C ALA A 212 -0.02 -0.46 8.85
N PHE A 213 -0.69 -1.59 9.07
CA PHE A 213 -2.13 -1.61 9.28
C PHE A 213 -2.57 -2.77 10.16
N ASP A 214 -3.73 -2.58 10.78
CA ASP A 214 -4.46 -3.60 11.52
C ASP A 214 -5.19 -4.50 10.51
N ARG A 215 -4.65 -5.69 10.30
CA ARG A 215 -5.13 -6.64 9.31
C ARG A 215 -6.53 -7.14 9.65
N GLU A 216 -6.84 -7.34 10.93
CA GLU A 216 -8.15 -7.81 11.36
C GLU A 216 -9.23 -6.76 11.11
N LEU A 217 -8.94 -5.50 11.42
CA LEU A 217 -9.91 -4.42 11.34
C LEU A 217 -10.07 -3.83 9.95
N ILE A 218 -9.05 -3.86 9.10
CA ILE A 218 -9.12 -3.20 7.77
C ILE A 218 -8.46 -3.98 6.62
N GLY A 219 -7.82 -5.12 6.90
CA GLY A 219 -7.02 -5.85 5.90
C GLY A 219 -7.79 -6.26 4.64
N ALA A 220 -9.08 -6.61 4.77
CA ALA A 220 -9.93 -6.95 3.63
C ALA A 220 -10.11 -5.78 2.64
N ALA A 221 -9.94 -4.53 3.07
CA ALA A 221 -9.97 -3.35 2.20
C ALA A 221 -8.59 -2.91 1.68
N MET A 222 -7.50 -3.49 2.22
CA MET A 222 -6.13 -3.16 1.85
C MET A 222 -5.69 -3.91 0.58
N TYR A 223 -6.35 -3.60 -0.53
CA TYR A 223 -6.09 -4.20 -1.84
C TYR A 223 -5.65 -3.14 -2.86
N PHE A 224 -4.47 -3.33 -3.43
CA PHE A 224 -3.82 -2.38 -4.34
C PHE A 224 -4.39 -2.42 -5.77
N GLY A 225 -5.43 -3.22 -6.01
CA GLY A 225 -6.08 -3.31 -7.31
C GLY A 225 -5.22 -3.97 -8.39
N LEU A 226 -5.71 -3.89 -9.63
CA LEU A 226 -5.01 -4.37 -10.82
C LEU A 226 -4.28 -3.20 -11.48
N MET A 227 -3.07 -2.87 -11.00
CA MET A 227 -2.29 -1.74 -11.52
C MET A 227 -1.02 -2.18 -12.28
N CYS A 228 -0.98 -3.45 -12.68
CA CYS A 228 0.16 -4.08 -13.33
C CYS A 228 0.51 -3.50 -14.69
N VAL A 229 1.67 -3.94 -15.20
CA VAL A 229 2.03 -3.77 -16.61
C VAL A 229 0.85 -4.18 -17.49
N GLY A 230 0.51 -3.32 -18.45
CA GLY A 230 -0.59 -3.54 -19.38
C GLY A 230 -1.93 -2.93 -18.96
N GLN A 231 -2.06 -2.48 -17.71
CA GLN A 231 -3.24 -1.74 -17.24
C GLN A 231 -3.07 -0.24 -17.49
N PRO A 232 -4.17 0.51 -17.71
CA PRO A 232 -4.10 1.92 -18.08
C PRO A 232 -3.63 2.84 -16.96
N ILE A 233 -3.66 2.40 -15.68
CA ILE A 233 -3.40 3.25 -14.52
C ILE A 233 -2.30 2.68 -13.60
N GLY A 234 -1.11 2.50 -14.17
CA GLY A 234 0.04 1.98 -13.42
C GLY A 234 0.54 2.96 -12.36
N GLY A 235 0.98 2.45 -11.21
CA GLY A 235 1.51 3.25 -10.10
C GLY A 235 0.46 3.85 -9.15
N TYR A 236 -0.83 3.55 -9.35
CA TYR A 236 -1.93 4.06 -8.51
C TYR A 236 -2.44 3.05 -7.47
N GLY A 237 -1.77 1.92 -7.29
CA GLY A 237 -2.33 0.81 -6.52
C GLY A 237 -2.47 1.09 -5.04
N ASP A 238 -1.42 1.64 -4.43
CA ASP A 238 -1.43 2.11 -3.05
C ASP A 238 -2.35 3.33 -2.86
N LEU A 239 -2.35 4.28 -3.79
CA LEU A 239 -3.29 5.41 -3.77
C LEU A 239 -4.75 4.90 -3.72
N TRP A 240 -5.11 3.99 -4.62
CA TRP A 240 -6.43 3.36 -4.68
C TRP A 240 -6.79 2.62 -3.40
N ALA A 241 -5.87 1.78 -2.90
CA ALA A 241 -6.05 1.07 -1.63
C ALA A 241 -6.27 2.05 -0.47
N GLY A 242 -5.53 3.15 -0.45
CA GLY A 242 -5.62 4.20 0.56
C GLY A 242 -6.98 4.88 0.55
N TRP A 243 -7.51 5.22 -0.63
CA TRP A 243 -8.84 5.82 -0.75
C TRP A 243 -9.95 4.86 -0.35
N CYS A 244 -9.90 3.60 -0.80
CA CYS A 244 -10.85 2.56 -0.39
C CYS A 244 -10.84 2.35 1.13
N THR A 245 -9.64 2.16 1.68
CA THR A 245 -9.43 1.95 3.11
C THR A 245 -9.92 3.15 3.91
N LYS A 246 -9.68 4.38 3.44
CA LYS A 246 -10.08 5.59 4.14
C LYS A 246 -11.59 5.76 4.22
N VAL A 247 -12.32 5.59 3.11
CA VAL A 247 -13.78 5.73 3.14
C VAL A 247 -14.45 4.65 3.99
N ILE A 248 -13.88 3.44 4.00
CA ILE A 248 -14.37 2.35 4.85
C ILE A 248 -14.02 2.58 6.33
N ALA A 249 -12.81 3.03 6.63
CA ALA A 249 -12.41 3.39 7.99
C ALA A 249 -13.31 4.49 8.56
N ASP A 250 -13.67 5.49 7.76
CA ASP A 250 -14.59 6.55 8.17
C ASP A 250 -15.99 6.03 8.49
N HIS A 251 -16.52 5.10 7.67
CA HIS A 251 -17.80 4.44 7.92
C HIS A 251 -17.84 3.71 9.27
N PHE A 252 -16.75 3.01 9.61
CA PHE A 252 -16.60 2.33 10.89
C PHE A 252 -16.08 3.23 12.02
N ARG A 253 -15.89 4.52 11.77
CA ARG A 253 -15.38 5.48 12.76
C ARG A 253 -13.98 5.13 13.28
N PHE A 254 -13.15 4.53 12.44
CA PHE A 254 -11.75 4.23 12.72
C PHE A 254 -10.82 5.39 12.38
N GLY A 255 -9.58 5.27 12.87
CA GLY A 255 -8.51 6.24 12.71
C GLY A 255 -7.47 5.83 11.66
N VAL A 256 -6.98 6.80 10.92
CA VAL A 256 -5.79 6.66 10.05
C VAL A 256 -4.78 7.72 10.47
N LYS A 257 -3.53 7.31 10.72
CA LYS A 257 -2.43 8.22 11.09
C LYS A 257 -1.41 8.35 9.96
N THR A 258 -0.82 9.53 9.83
CA THR A 258 0.30 9.82 8.92
C THR A 258 1.38 10.63 9.62
N GLY A 259 2.60 10.60 9.12
CA GLY A 259 3.73 11.40 9.62
C GLY A 259 4.93 10.51 9.89
N LEU A 260 5.50 10.58 11.09
CA LEU A 260 6.41 9.53 11.54
C LEU A 260 5.73 8.15 11.41
N PRO A 261 6.47 7.10 11.01
CA PRO A 261 7.93 7.06 10.84
C PRO A 261 8.46 7.46 9.47
N TYR A 262 9.76 7.77 9.41
CA TYR A 262 10.49 7.96 8.16
C TYR A 262 11.38 6.77 7.80
N ILE A 263 11.41 6.40 6.52
CA ILE A 263 12.44 5.54 5.92
C ILE A 263 13.35 6.34 4.97
N TRP A 264 14.46 5.74 4.52
CA TRP A 264 15.35 6.34 3.52
C TRP A 264 15.11 5.71 2.15
N HIS A 265 14.39 6.41 1.27
CA HIS A 265 14.03 5.89 -0.05
C HIS A 265 15.16 6.19 -1.05
N ARG A 266 15.80 5.14 -1.59
CA ARG A 266 17.02 5.30 -2.43
C ARG A 266 16.74 5.35 -3.93
N LYS A 267 15.72 4.65 -4.42
CA LYS A 267 15.49 4.49 -5.85
C LYS A 267 14.75 5.69 -6.42
N ALA A 268 15.17 6.13 -7.60
CA ALA A 268 14.37 7.00 -8.45
C ALA A 268 14.22 6.27 -9.78
N SER A 269 13.02 5.78 -10.06
CA SER A 269 12.70 5.15 -11.34
C SER A 269 12.76 6.18 -12.47
N SER A 270 12.82 5.72 -13.72
CA SER A 270 12.83 6.65 -14.86
C SER A 270 11.51 7.44 -14.90
N PRO A 271 11.55 8.77 -14.78
CA PRO A 271 10.33 9.58 -14.77
C PRO A 271 9.61 9.53 -16.14
N PHE A 272 10.33 9.26 -17.23
CA PHE A 272 9.73 9.06 -18.54
C PHE A 272 8.92 7.75 -18.65
N VAL A 273 9.40 6.68 -18.02
CA VAL A 273 8.68 5.40 -17.96
C VAL A 273 7.46 5.54 -17.08
N ASN A 274 7.62 6.19 -15.92
CA ASN A 274 6.54 6.43 -14.97
C ASN A 274 5.44 7.34 -15.55
N MET A 275 5.81 8.41 -16.26
CA MET A 275 4.85 9.29 -16.92
C MET A 275 3.93 8.54 -17.89
N LYS A 276 4.45 7.56 -18.64
CA LYS A 276 3.60 6.73 -19.53
C LYS A 276 2.59 5.87 -18.77
N LYS A 277 2.95 5.41 -17.56
CA LYS A 277 2.11 4.57 -16.70
C LYS A 277 1.05 5.41 -15.97
N GLU A 278 1.44 6.58 -15.50
CA GLU A 278 0.65 7.44 -14.61
C GLU A 278 -0.26 8.42 -15.37
N TYR A 279 0.06 8.75 -16.64
CA TYR A 279 -0.61 9.83 -17.39
C TYR A 279 -2.13 9.73 -17.39
N VAL A 280 -2.68 8.55 -17.66
CA VAL A 280 -4.13 8.33 -17.69
C VAL A 280 -4.71 8.46 -16.27
N GLY A 281 -3.99 7.98 -15.26
CA GLY A 281 -4.36 8.11 -13.86
C GLY A 281 -4.46 9.56 -13.41
N LEU A 282 -3.49 10.39 -13.79
CA LEU A 282 -3.50 11.82 -13.46
C LEU A 282 -4.75 12.51 -14.01
N TYR A 283 -5.23 12.11 -15.18
CA TYR A 283 -6.45 12.64 -15.77
C TYR A 283 -7.72 12.09 -15.10
N TRP A 284 -7.82 10.77 -14.92
CA TRP A 284 -8.99 10.14 -14.30
C TRP A 284 -9.13 10.48 -12.81
N GLN A 285 -8.05 10.85 -12.14
CA GLN A 285 -8.07 11.25 -10.73
C GLN A 285 -9.04 12.43 -10.48
N GLU A 286 -9.24 13.31 -11.46
CA GLU A 286 -10.20 14.41 -11.40
C GLU A 286 -11.67 13.94 -11.27
N GLU A 287 -11.99 12.70 -11.65
CA GLU A 287 -13.30 12.07 -11.44
C GLU A 287 -13.28 11.04 -10.30
N VAL A 288 -12.18 10.31 -10.14
CA VAL A 288 -12.02 9.28 -9.09
C VAL A 288 -12.02 9.89 -7.69
N ILE A 289 -11.39 11.05 -7.48
CA ILE A 289 -11.37 11.71 -6.17
C ILE A 289 -12.77 12.19 -5.75
N PRO A 290 -13.52 12.95 -6.58
CA PRO A 290 -14.91 13.28 -6.27
C PRO A 290 -15.81 12.06 -6.07
N PHE A 291 -15.55 10.96 -6.81
CA PHE A 291 -16.24 9.70 -6.57
C PHE A 291 -16.04 9.22 -5.12
N PHE A 292 -14.79 9.07 -4.65
CA PHE A 292 -14.51 8.61 -3.28
C PHE A 292 -15.03 9.58 -2.22
N GLN A 293 -14.96 10.89 -2.45
CA GLN A 293 -15.52 11.91 -1.54
C GLN A 293 -17.05 11.81 -1.41
N SER A 294 -17.73 11.22 -2.39
CA SER A 294 -19.19 11.03 -2.41
C SER A 294 -19.64 9.63 -1.97
N VAL A 295 -18.71 8.74 -1.59
CA VAL A 295 -19.07 7.39 -1.16
C VAL A 295 -19.79 7.47 0.19
N GLU A 296 -21.01 6.92 0.22
CA GLU A 296 -21.77 6.68 1.44
C GLU A 296 -22.22 5.22 1.45
N PHE A 297 -21.88 4.48 2.50
CA PHE A 297 -22.25 3.07 2.60
C PHE A 297 -23.63 2.91 3.25
N PRO A 298 -24.46 1.96 2.77
CA PRO A 298 -25.69 1.55 3.44
C PRO A 298 -25.43 1.06 4.87
N ARG A 299 -26.42 1.17 5.75
CA ARG A 299 -26.30 0.73 7.16
C ARG A 299 -26.09 -0.78 7.30
N GLU A 300 -26.48 -1.53 6.28
CA GLU A 300 -26.34 -2.98 6.16
C GLU A 300 -24.90 -3.42 5.90
N CYS A 301 -24.04 -2.49 5.47
CA CYS A 301 -22.60 -2.72 5.33
C CYS A 301 -21.93 -2.69 6.71
N THR A 302 -22.09 -3.80 7.44
CA THR A 302 -21.64 -3.97 8.83
C THR A 302 -20.26 -4.59 8.96
N THR A 303 -19.61 -4.97 7.85
CA THR A 303 -18.25 -5.53 7.83
C THR A 303 -17.43 -4.88 6.73
N VAL A 304 -16.10 -4.88 6.86
CA VAL A 304 -15.19 -4.34 5.84
C VAL A 304 -15.40 -5.00 4.49
N GLN A 305 -15.56 -6.34 4.47
CA GLN A 305 -15.85 -7.10 3.26
C GLN A 305 -17.13 -6.60 2.58
N LYS A 306 -18.23 -6.41 3.33
CA LYS A 306 -19.48 -5.90 2.78
C LYS A 306 -19.31 -4.49 2.20
N CYS A 307 -18.59 -3.60 2.91
CA CYS A 307 -18.29 -2.27 2.39
C CYS A 307 -17.46 -2.35 1.10
N TYR A 308 -16.45 -3.22 1.04
CA TYR A 308 -15.58 -3.35 -0.13
C TYR A 308 -16.32 -3.92 -1.35
N ILE A 309 -17.22 -4.89 -1.14
CA ILE A 309 -18.14 -5.39 -2.17
C ILE A 309 -19.13 -4.32 -2.62
N GLU A 310 -19.66 -3.51 -1.71
CA GLU A 310 -20.55 -2.41 -2.09
C GLU A 310 -19.79 -1.34 -2.90
N LEU A 311 -18.56 -1.04 -2.48
CA LEU A 311 -17.67 -0.13 -3.20
C LEU A 311 -17.38 -0.64 -4.61
N SER A 312 -17.17 -1.95 -4.81
CA SER A 312 -16.93 -2.49 -6.16
C SER A 312 -18.13 -2.31 -7.09
N LYS A 313 -19.36 -2.41 -6.59
CA LYS A 313 -20.58 -2.08 -7.36
C LYS A 313 -20.58 -0.60 -7.75
N MET A 314 -20.32 0.29 -6.80
CA MET A 314 -20.27 1.73 -7.06
C MET A 314 -19.18 2.09 -8.09
N VAL A 315 -18.01 1.45 -8.03
CA VAL A 315 -16.94 1.60 -9.02
C VAL A 315 -17.42 1.18 -10.41
N ARG A 316 -18.08 0.01 -10.51
CA ARG A 316 -18.63 -0.46 -11.79
C ARG A 316 -19.69 0.49 -12.34
N GLU A 317 -20.57 1.01 -11.50
CA GLU A 317 -21.66 1.88 -11.93
C GLU A 317 -21.19 3.28 -12.30
N ARG A 318 -20.21 3.83 -11.56
CA ARG A 318 -19.86 5.25 -11.61
C ARG A 318 -18.52 5.58 -12.26
N LEU A 319 -17.66 4.59 -12.51
CA LEU A 319 -16.34 4.80 -13.13
C LEU A 319 -16.16 4.00 -14.42
N ALA A 320 -17.01 3.02 -14.72
CA ALA A 320 -16.90 2.22 -15.96
C ALA A 320 -17.06 3.03 -17.26
N HIS A 321 -17.62 4.25 -17.20
CA HIS A 321 -17.68 5.14 -18.36
C HIS A 321 -16.31 5.72 -18.74
N LEU A 322 -15.37 5.76 -17.79
CA LEU A 322 -14.00 6.23 -18.05
C LEU A 322 -13.24 5.23 -18.91
N ASP A 323 -13.33 3.93 -18.56
CA ASP A 323 -12.69 2.83 -19.28
C ASP A 323 -13.22 1.46 -18.83
N PRO A 324 -13.28 0.44 -19.73
CA PRO A 324 -13.61 -0.94 -19.36
C PRO A 324 -12.75 -1.54 -18.24
N TYR A 325 -11.55 -0.99 -18.02
CA TYR A 325 -10.68 -1.30 -16.89
C TYR A 325 -11.43 -1.28 -15.55
N PHE A 326 -12.28 -0.28 -15.29
CA PHE A 326 -12.97 -0.18 -14.00
C PHE A 326 -14.00 -1.29 -13.79
N GLN A 327 -14.55 -1.89 -14.86
CA GLN A 327 -15.37 -3.10 -14.74
C GLN A 327 -14.51 -4.28 -14.29
N THR A 328 -13.34 -4.43 -14.91
CA THR A 328 -12.35 -5.48 -14.57
C THR A 328 -11.82 -5.32 -13.15
N LEU A 329 -11.53 -4.08 -12.74
CA LEU A 329 -11.11 -3.76 -11.38
C LEU A 329 -12.22 -4.11 -10.37
N ALA A 330 -13.47 -3.76 -10.65
CA ALA A 330 -14.59 -4.13 -9.80
C ALA A 330 -14.76 -5.65 -9.67
N ASP A 331 -14.54 -6.43 -10.75
CA ASP A 331 -14.57 -7.90 -10.70
C ASP A 331 -13.41 -8.44 -9.85
N ALA A 332 -12.23 -7.83 -9.97
CA ALA A 332 -11.06 -8.17 -9.17
C ALA A 332 -11.24 -7.83 -7.69
N MET A 333 -11.92 -6.73 -7.35
CA MET A 333 -12.28 -6.38 -5.98
C MET A 333 -13.20 -7.43 -5.34
N VAL A 334 -14.16 -7.97 -6.11
CA VAL A 334 -15.02 -9.08 -5.63
C VAL A 334 -14.17 -10.33 -5.44
N THR A 335 -13.38 -10.71 -6.44
CA THR A 335 -12.50 -11.89 -6.39
C THR A 335 -11.51 -11.83 -5.22
N TRP A 336 -11.01 -10.63 -4.92
CA TRP A 336 -10.14 -10.38 -3.76
C TRP A 336 -10.83 -10.72 -2.44
N ILE A 337 -12.08 -10.29 -2.23
CA ILE A 337 -12.83 -10.60 -1.02
C ILE A 337 -13.16 -12.09 -0.94
N GLU A 338 -13.49 -12.73 -2.06
CA GLU A 338 -13.69 -14.19 -2.09
C GLU A 338 -12.42 -14.95 -1.67
N ALA A 339 -11.26 -14.56 -2.21
CA ALA A 339 -9.97 -15.13 -1.83
C ALA A 339 -9.62 -14.83 -0.36
N TRP A 340 -9.94 -13.62 0.12
CA TRP A 340 -9.75 -13.22 1.50
C TRP A 340 -10.55 -14.10 2.44
N ASP A 341 -11.85 -14.27 2.20
CA ASP A 341 -12.74 -15.05 3.05
C ASP A 341 -12.40 -16.55 3.01
N GLU A 342 -12.03 -17.09 1.84
CA GLU A 342 -11.60 -18.50 1.73
C GLU A 342 -10.35 -18.77 2.58
N LEU A 343 -9.32 -17.95 2.44
CA LEU A 343 -8.06 -18.13 3.15
C LEU A 343 -8.13 -17.76 4.63
N ASN A 344 -9.08 -16.92 5.04
CA ASN A 344 -9.16 -16.38 6.40
C ASN A 344 -10.42 -16.78 7.16
N SER A 345 -11.17 -17.74 6.63
CA SER A 345 -12.23 -18.40 7.39
C SER A 345 -11.64 -19.19 8.57
N VAL A 346 -12.43 -19.36 9.63
CA VAL A 346 -12.04 -20.09 10.86
C VAL A 346 -11.60 -21.55 10.56
N ALA A 347 -12.04 -22.11 9.43
CA ALA A 347 -11.73 -23.47 9.00
C ALA A 347 -10.55 -23.56 8.02
N ALA A 348 -9.93 -22.44 7.64
CA ALA A 348 -8.86 -22.42 6.64
C ALA A 348 -7.59 -23.10 7.18
N ALA A 349 -7.04 -24.04 6.41
CA ALA A 349 -5.74 -24.64 6.70
C ALA A 349 -4.61 -23.61 6.49
N PRO A 350 -3.47 -23.75 7.18
CA PRO A 350 -2.28 -22.94 6.90
C PRO A 350 -1.90 -23.05 5.42
N VAL A 351 -1.55 -21.91 4.82
CA VAL A 351 -1.13 -21.86 3.43
C VAL A 351 0.22 -22.58 3.31
N PRO A 352 0.35 -23.62 2.44
CA PRO A 352 1.60 -24.35 2.32
C PRO A 352 2.72 -23.48 1.73
N VAL A 353 3.85 -23.44 2.43
CA VAL A 353 5.08 -22.80 1.99
C VAL A 353 5.97 -23.87 1.39
N ASP A 354 6.34 -23.73 0.11
CA ASP A 354 7.42 -24.53 -0.44
C ASP A 354 8.74 -23.98 0.13
N LYS A 355 9.25 -24.62 1.19
CA LYS A 355 10.60 -24.33 1.70
C LYS A 355 11.61 -24.73 0.63
N LYS A 356 11.92 -23.80 -0.27
CA LYS A 356 12.98 -23.97 -1.25
C LYS A 356 14.30 -23.92 -0.49
N ASP A 357 14.80 -25.07 -0.07
CA ASP A 357 16.19 -25.20 0.33
C ASP A 357 17.05 -24.64 -0.81
N ALA A 358 18.08 -23.87 -0.46
CA ALA A 358 19.02 -23.24 -1.40
C ALA A 358 19.82 -24.23 -2.28
N SER A 359 19.38 -25.50 -2.40
CA SER A 359 20.09 -26.60 -3.06
C SER A 359 19.26 -27.46 -4.01
N SER A 360 17.95 -27.25 -4.20
CA SER A 360 17.20 -28.04 -5.19
C SER A 360 17.13 -27.33 -6.55
N SER A 361 17.84 -27.89 -7.54
CA SER A 361 17.79 -27.51 -8.95
C SER A 361 16.34 -27.51 -9.47
N ALA A 362 15.92 -26.37 -10.02
CA ALA A 362 14.60 -26.21 -10.64
C ALA A 362 14.50 -27.06 -11.92
N ASP A 363 13.42 -27.84 -12.03
CA ASP A 363 12.94 -28.36 -13.30
C ASP A 363 12.64 -27.18 -14.23
N THR A 364 13.38 -27.10 -15.33
CA THR A 364 13.30 -26.04 -16.32
C THR A 364 12.05 -26.21 -17.17
N MET A 365 10.97 -25.48 -16.87
CA MET A 365 10.07 -25.04 -17.94
C MET A 365 10.81 -23.99 -18.77
N GLU A 366 10.89 -24.22 -20.07
CA GLU A 366 11.62 -23.39 -21.04
C GLU A 366 11.22 -21.90 -20.96
N SER A 367 12.23 -21.05 -20.96
CA SER A 367 12.17 -19.59 -20.79
C SER A 367 11.36 -18.84 -21.85
N GLU A 368 10.91 -19.49 -22.92
CA GLU A 368 10.05 -18.88 -23.94
C GLU A 368 8.55 -18.97 -23.58
N SER A 369 8.16 -19.93 -22.74
CA SER A 369 6.76 -20.15 -22.36
C SER A 369 6.19 -19.08 -21.41
N TRP A 370 6.99 -18.55 -20.49
CA TRP A 370 6.49 -17.62 -19.46
C TRP A 370 6.19 -16.22 -20.01
N TYR A 371 6.97 -15.76 -21.00
CA TYR A 371 6.77 -14.44 -21.60
C TYR A 371 5.43 -14.38 -22.36
N SER A 372 5.15 -15.38 -23.19
CA SER A 372 3.87 -15.46 -23.90
C SER A 372 2.67 -15.70 -22.98
N TYR A 373 2.82 -16.47 -21.90
CA TYR A 373 1.70 -16.77 -21.00
C TYR A 373 1.32 -15.59 -20.09
N TYR A 374 2.30 -14.78 -19.64
CA TYR A 374 2.06 -13.73 -18.64
C TYR A 374 2.21 -12.29 -19.16
N ILE A 375 2.97 -12.07 -20.25
CA ILE A 375 3.30 -10.72 -20.75
C ILE A 375 2.50 -10.36 -22.00
N GLU A 376 2.33 -11.27 -22.96
CA GLU A 376 1.55 -10.99 -24.18
C GLU A 376 0.10 -10.57 -23.90
N PRO A 377 -0.66 -11.19 -22.95
CA PRO A 377 -2.02 -10.75 -22.62
C PRO A 377 -2.08 -9.36 -21.99
N CYS A 378 -1.02 -8.97 -21.26
CA CYS A 378 -0.91 -7.68 -20.60
C CYS A 378 -0.54 -6.58 -21.61
N LEU A 379 0.41 -6.84 -22.51
CA LEU A 379 0.83 -5.87 -23.53
C LEU A 379 -0.20 -5.68 -24.64
N GLY A 380 -0.98 -6.71 -24.98
CA GLY A 380 -2.02 -6.66 -26.02
C GLY A 380 -3.19 -5.70 -25.73
N ARG A 381 -3.29 -5.17 -24.51
CA ARG A 381 -4.33 -4.21 -24.09
C ARG A 381 -3.94 -2.75 -24.27
N ILE A 382 -2.68 -2.43 -24.57
CA ILE A 382 -2.27 -1.06 -24.92
C ILE A 382 -2.51 -0.86 -26.42
N ARG A 383 -3.79 -0.72 -26.80
CA ARG A 383 -4.15 0.02 -28.01
C ARG A 383 -4.37 1.46 -27.60
N ILE A 384 -3.39 2.31 -27.87
CA ILE A 384 -3.62 3.76 -27.94
C ILE A 384 -4.44 4.03 -29.22
N ASP A 385 -5.65 3.49 -29.29
CA ASP A 385 -6.57 3.75 -30.39
C ASP A 385 -7.39 4.99 -30.02
N ASN A 386 -7.07 6.10 -30.69
CA ASN A 386 -7.86 7.31 -30.85
C ASN A 386 -8.14 8.21 -29.63
N MET A 387 -7.12 8.99 -29.22
CA MET A 387 -7.34 10.33 -28.67
C MET A 387 -7.60 11.41 -29.75
N SER A 388 -7.88 11.04 -31.00
CA SER A 388 -7.96 12.03 -32.11
C SER A 388 -9.36 12.58 -32.42
N LYS A 389 -10.45 12.10 -31.81
CA LYS A 389 -11.80 12.58 -32.17
C LYS A 389 -12.79 12.56 -31.01
N ARG A 390 -12.80 13.63 -30.20
CA ARG A 390 -13.99 14.36 -29.68
C ARG A 390 -13.63 15.13 -28.41
N SER A 391 -13.25 16.40 -28.57
CA SER A 391 -13.59 17.50 -27.66
C SER A 391 -12.81 18.75 -28.08
N SER A 392 -13.27 19.42 -29.15
CA SER A 392 -12.98 20.84 -29.33
C SER A 392 -13.80 21.63 -28.30
N GLN A 393 -13.41 21.57 -27.03
CA GLN A 393 -13.77 22.59 -26.06
C GLN A 393 -12.51 23.39 -25.76
N ARG A 394 -12.51 24.63 -26.26
CA ARG A 394 -11.52 25.64 -25.91
C ARG A 394 -11.55 25.81 -24.39
N PHE A 395 -10.49 25.38 -23.71
CA PHE A 395 -10.23 25.81 -22.35
C PHE A 395 -9.92 27.31 -22.37
N HIS A 396 -10.85 28.12 -21.87
CA HIS A 396 -10.57 29.50 -21.50
C HIS A 396 -9.75 29.48 -20.21
N TYR A 397 -8.43 29.65 -20.33
CA TYR A 397 -7.59 30.03 -19.20
C TYR A 397 -8.03 31.42 -18.71
N THR A 398 -8.76 31.46 -17.59
CA THR A 398 -8.96 32.72 -16.86
C THR A 398 -7.67 33.04 -16.13
N LYS A 399 -6.95 34.07 -16.60
CA LYS A 399 -5.82 34.67 -15.90
C LYS A 399 -6.32 35.26 -14.58
N LEU A 400 -5.96 34.67 -13.45
CA LEU A 400 -5.96 35.34 -12.15
C LEU A 400 -4.60 35.97 -11.92
N TYR A 401 -4.44 37.21 -12.38
CA TYR A 401 -3.43 38.14 -11.88
C TYR A 401 -4.05 39.53 -11.87
N GLN A 402 -4.44 39.98 -10.67
CA GLN A 402 -4.54 41.39 -10.33
C GLN A 402 -4.44 41.50 -8.79
N TYR A 403 -3.20 41.64 -8.32
CA TYR A 403 -2.93 42.44 -7.13
C TYR A 403 -2.75 43.88 -7.63
N ASP A 404 -3.72 44.73 -7.34
CA ASP A 404 -3.54 46.19 -7.42
C ASP A 404 -3.18 46.73 -6.04
N LYS A 405 -2.31 47.74 -6.09
CA LYS A 405 -1.64 48.55 -5.05
C LYS A 405 -2.28 48.68 -3.67
#